data_AF-A0A948CT63-F1
#
_entry.id   AF-A0A948CT63-F1
#
_cell.length_a   1.000
_cell.length_b   1.000
_cell.length_c   1.000
_cell.angle_alpha   90.00
_cell.angle_beta   90.00
_cell.angle_gamma   90.00
#
_symmetry.space_group_name_H-M   'P 1'
#
loop_
_entity.id
_entity.type
_entity.pdbx_description
1 polymer ?
#
loop_
_entity_poly.entity_id
_entity_poly.type
_entity_poly.pdbx_seq_one_letter_code
_entity_poly.pdbx_strand_id
1 'polypeptide(L)'
;MLSSRHYFIAGTDTDVGKTLVACGLLKAAEAQGLRTLAIKPIAAGAERTADGLRNQDAVMLMAAMTEKLPYQQVNPVLLEPPIAPHIAAEQVGKRISAAHVWRVVDEWYIKI
;
A
#
# COMPACT_ATOMS: atom_id res chain seq x y z
N MET A 1 -6.67 22.83 -11.33
CA MET A 1 -6.40 21.60 -10.57
C MET A 1 -5.98 20.56 -11.60
N LEU A 2 -4.76 20.01 -11.53
CA LEU A 2 -4.41 18.89 -12.40
C LEU A 2 -5.32 17.71 -12.03
N SER A 3 -5.90 17.05 -13.02
CA SER A 3 -6.77 15.89 -12.81
C SER A 3 -5.90 14.69 -12.42
N SER A 4 -6.02 14.20 -11.18
CA SER A 4 -5.37 12.97 -10.76
C SER A 4 -6.20 11.76 -11.21
N ARG A 5 -5.51 10.66 -11.56
CA ARG A 5 -6.13 9.39 -11.95
C ARG A 5 -5.90 8.36 -10.85
N HIS A 6 -6.98 7.77 -10.35
CA HIS A 6 -6.91 6.76 -9.29
C HIS A 6 -7.33 5.40 -9.83
N TYR A 7 -6.54 4.37 -9.49
CA TYR A 7 -6.77 3.00 -9.92
C TYR A 7 -6.82 2.08 -8.70
N PHE A 8 -7.80 1.18 -8.68
CA PHE A 8 -7.88 0.10 -7.71
C PHE A 8 -7.57 -1.23 -8.40
N ILE A 9 -6.61 -1.99 -7.87
CA ILE A 9 -6.22 -3.29 -8.43
C ILE A 9 -6.80 -4.40 -7.55
N ALA A 10 -7.78 -5.10 -8.09
CA ALA A 10 -8.43 -6.26 -7.48
C ALA A 10 -7.89 -7.57 -8.07
N GLY A 11 -8.05 -8.66 -7.34
CA GLY A 11 -7.74 -10.01 -7.80
C GLY A 11 -8.33 -11.03 -6.83
N THR A 12 -8.70 -12.19 -7.34
CA THR A 12 -9.45 -13.22 -6.61
C THR A 12 -8.64 -13.88 -5.51
N ASP A 13 -7.36 -14.15 -5.79
CA ASP A 13 -6.49 -14.91 -4.89
C ASP A 13 -5.41 -14.05 -4.24
N THR A 14 -4.84 -14.59 -3.17
CA THR A 14 -3.56 -14.12 -2.62
C THR A 14 -2.44 -14.50 -3.59
N ASP A 15 -1.40 -13.69 -3.69
CA ASP A 15 -0.22 -13.94 -4.56
C ASP A 15 -0.47 -14.09 -6.07
N VAL A 16 -1.67 -13.76 -6.55
CA VAL A 16 -2.03 -13.72 -7.99
C VAL A 16 -1.29 -12.63 -8.80
N GLY A 17 -0.31 -11.94 -8.21
CA GLY A 17 0.50 -10.94 -8.90
C GLY A 17 -0.03 -9.50 -8.91
N LYS A 18 -1.03 -9.17 -8.08
CA LYS A 18 -1.60 -7.80 -7.99
C LYS A 18 -0.52 -6.72 -7.81
N THR A 19 0.44 -6.95 -6.91
CA THR A 19 1.51 -5.98 -6.63
C THR A 19 2.47 -5.84 -7.81
N LEU A 20 2.76 -6.94 -8.50
CA LEU A 20 3.60 -6.91 -9.70
C LEU A 20 2.95 -6.07 -10.81
N VAL A 21 1.65 -6.27 -11.05
CA VAL A 21 0.86 -5.48 -11.99
C VAL A 21 0.85 -4.00 -11.59
N ALA A 22 0.65 -3.70 -10.30
CA ALA A 22 0.73 -2.33 -9.78
C ALA A 22 2.08 -1.68 -10.09
N CYS A 23 3.19 -2.37 -9.80
CA CYS A 23 4.53 -1.88 -10.06
C CYS A 23 4.75 -1.62 -11.56
N GLY A 24 4.27 -2.51 -12.43
CA GLY A 24 4.33 -2.32 -13.88
C GLY A 24 3.58 -1.08 -14.36
N LEU A 25 2.37 -0.83 -13.83
CA LEU A 25 1.60 0.38 -14.14
C LEU A 25 2.31 1.66 -13.67
N LEU A 26 2.90 1.65 -12.47
CA LEU A 26 3.68 2.77 -11.94
C LEU A 26 4.89 3.07 -12.84
N LYS A 27 5.66 2.05 -13.22
CA LYS A 27 6.81 2.20 -14.11
C LYS A 27 6.42 2.64 -15.52
N ALA A 28 5.33 2.14 -16.07
CA ALA A 28 4.82 2.59 -17.37
C ALA A 28 4.37 4.06 -17.37
N ALA A 29 3.81 4.53 -16.25
CA ALA A 29 3.44 5.94 -16.07
C ALA A 29 4.67 6.83 -15.82
N GLU A 30 5.65 6.39 -15.03
CA GLU A 30 6.95 7.05 -14.86
C GLU A 30 7.66 7.23 -16.21
N ALA A 31 7.68 6.21 -17.07
CA ALA A 31 8.26 6.28 -18.41
C ALA A 31 7.59 7.32 -19.33
N GLN A 32 6.37 7.74 -19.00
CA GLN A 32 5.64 8.83 -19.68
C GLN A 32 5.83 10.20 -19.00
N GLY A 33 6.73 10.30 -18.02
CA GLY A 33 7.00 11.53 -17.26
C GLY A 33 5.91 11.88 -16.24
N LEU A 34 5.04 10.93 -15.87
CA LEU A 34 4.00 11.16 -14.87
C LEU A 34 4.53 10.95 -13.46
N ARG A 35 4.04 11.77 -12.52
CA ARG A 35 4.20 11.53 -11.08
C ARG A 35 3.26 10.42 -10.66
N THR A 36 3.76 9.48 -9.87
CA THR A 36 3.04 8.29 -9.45
C THR A 36 3.19 8.03 -7.96
N LEU A 37 2.13 7.47 -7.38
CA LEU A 37 2.09 7.10 -5.98
C LEU A 37 1.26 5.83 -5.81
N ALA A 38 1.61 5.00 -4.84
CA ALA A 38 0.87 3.79 -4.51
C ALA A 38 0.78 3.54 -3.01
N ILE A 39 -0.22 2.74 -2.62
CA ILE A 39 -0.47 2.33 -1.23
C ILE A 39 -0.74 0.85 -1.13
N LYS A 40 -0.35 0.31 0.02
CA LYS A 40 -0.82 -0.96 0.56
C LYS A 40 -1.48 -0.66 1.90
N PRO A 41 -2.73 -0.15 1.92
CA PRO A 41 -3.31 0.46 3.12
C PRO A 41 -3.39 -0.51 4.32
N ILE A 42 -3.65 -1.78 4.03
CA ILE A 42 -3.67 -2.87 5.01
C ILE A 42 -2.75 -3.98 4.50
N ALA A 43 -1.84 -4.44 5.35
CA ALA A 43 -1.00 -5.60 5.09
C ALA A 43 -0.84 -6.47 6.34
N ALA A 44 -0.76 -7.78 6.10
CA ALA A 44 -0.42 -8.81 7.08
C ALA A 44 0.83 -9.57 6.60
N GLY A 45 1.42 -10.40 7.46
CA GLY A 45 2.68 -11.09 7.15
C GLY A 45 3.85 -10.12 7.04
N ALA A 46 3.95 -9.21 8.01
CA ALA A 46 5.04 -8.27 8.07
C ALA A 46 6.28 -8.89 8.72
N GLU A 47 7.44 -8.55 8.19
CA GLU A 47 8.73 -9.04 8.67
C GLU A 47 9.49 -7.93 9.40
N ARG A 48 10.28 -8.31 10.39
CA ARG A 48 11.16 -7.38 11.11
C ARG A 48 12.42 -7.16 10.31
N THR A 49 12.66 -5.92 9.90
CA THR A 49 13.89 -5.50 9.21
C THR A 49 14.67 -4.51 10.07
N ALA A 50 15.86 -4.11 9.61
CA ALA A 50 16.65 -3.06 10.27
C ALA A 50 15.91 -1.71 10.37
N ASP A 51 14.96 -1.46 9.45
CA ASP A 51 14.16 -0.23 9.44
C ASP A 51 12.82 -0.38 10.21
N GLY A 52 12.66 -1.48 10.94
CA GLY A 52 11.44 -1.86 11.65
C GLY A 52 10.56 -2.79 10.82
N LEU A 53 9.27 -2.83 11.14
CA LEU A 53 8.36 -3.80 10.54
C LEU A 53 8.03 -3.41 9.08
N ARG A 54 8.13 -4.36 8.14
CA ARG A 54 7.93 -4.14 6.71
C ARG A 54 7.10 -5.25 6.06
N ASN A 55 6.27 -4.88 5.10
CA ASN A 55 5.60 -5.80 4.20
C ASN A 55 6.22 -5.69 2.81
N GLN A 56 6.51 -6.84 2.20
CA GLN A 56 7.20 -6.92 0.92
C GLN A 56 6.44 -6.20 -0.20
N ASP A 57 5.09 -6.27 -0.24
CA ASP A 57 4.32 -5.56 -1.25
C ASP A 57 4.47 -4.05 -1.13
N ALA A 58 4.39 -3.52 0.08
CA ALA A 58 4.54 -2.09 0.33
C ALA A 58 5.93 -1.59 -0.10
N VAL A 59 6.99 -2.37 0.18
CA VAL A 59 8.36 -2.06 -0.23
C VAL A 59 8.50 -2.07 -1.76
N MET A 60 7.90 -3.05 -2.44
CA MET A 60 7.88 -3.11 -3.91
C MET A 60 7.20 -1.88 -4.53
N LEU A 61 6.05 -1.47 -3.98
CA LEU A 61 5.34 -0.27 -4.43
C LEU A 61 6.17 1.00 -4.23
N MET A 62 6.84 1.14 -3.08
CA MET A 62 7.73 2.28 -2.80
C MET A 62 8.89 2.39 -3.77
N ALA A 63 9.47 1.25 -4.17
CA ALA A 63 10.55 1.23 -5.15
C ALA A 63 10.06 1.52 -6.58
N ALA A 64 8.79 1.23 -6.87
CA ALA A 64 8.21 1.41 -8.20
C ALA A 64 7.68 2.83 -8.46
N MET A 65 7.07 3.47 -7.46
CA MET A 65 6.51 4.82 -7.58
C MET A 65 7.57 5.93 -7.64
N THR A 66 7.20 7.11 -8.15
CA THR A 66 8.14 8.24 -8.29
C THR A 66 8.17 9.13 -7.04
N GLU A 67 7.05 9.27 -6.35
CA GLU A 67 6.96 10.08 -5.15
C GLU A 67 7.59 9.36 -3.94
N LYS A 68 8.16 10.12 -3.02
CA LYS A 68 8.77 9.56 -1.80
C LYS A 68 7.89 9.86 -0.59
N LEU A 69 7.37 8.82 0.03
CA LEU A 69 6.60 8.92 1.27
C LEU A 69 7.26 8.14 2.41
N PRO A 70 7.02 8.54 3.67
CA PRO A 70 7.27 7.67 4.82
C PRO A 70 6.55 6.33 4.68
N TYR A 71 7.17 5.26 5.14
CA TYR A 71 6.60 3.90 5.05
C TYR A 71 5.19 3.81 5.66
N GLN A 72 4.97 4.50 6.79
CA GLN A 72 3.68 4.51 7.49
C GLN A 72 2.55 5.14 6.67
N GLN A 73 2.87 5.97 5.68
CA GLN A 73 1.86 6.51 4.76
C GLN A 73 1.52 5.52 3.64
N VAL A 74 2.49 4.73 3.20
CA VAL A 74 2.25 3.69 2.18
C VAL A 74 1.50 2.50 2.78
N ASN A 75 1.85 2.12 4.01
CA ASN A 75 1.27 0.97 4.70
C ASN A 75 0.97 1.27 6.19
N PRO A 76 -0.12 2.03 6.46
CA PRO A 76 -0.49 2.47 7.80
C PRO A 76 -0.99 1.37 8.72
N VAL A 77 -1.72 0.38 8.17
CA VAL A 77 -2.20 -0.77 8.95
C VAL A 77 -1.30 -1.96 8.63
N LEU A 78 -0.31 -2.17 9.49
CA LEU A 78 0.63 -3.27 9.39
C LEU A 78 0.47 -4.27 10.54
N LEU A 79 0.42 -5.55 10.17
CA LEU A 79 0.18 -6.69 11.07
C LEU A 79 1.27 -7.75 10.85
N GLU A 80 1.89 -8.22 11.93
CA GLU A 80 2.94 -9.25 11.88
C GLU A 80 2.41 -10.63 11.43
N PRO A 81 1.28 -11.15 11.96
CA PRO A 81 0.84 -12.51 11.62
C PRO A 81 0.60 -12.69 10.10
N PRO A 82 1.17 -13.74 9.46
CA PRO A 82 1.02 -14.00 8.03
C PRO A 82 -0.30 -14.72 7.73
N ILE A 83 -1.42 -14.10 8.10
CA ILE A 83 -2.77 -14.62 7.93
C ILE A 83 -3.68 -13.51 7.39
N ALA A 84 -4.92 -13.86 7.02
CA ALA A 84 -5.87 -12.88 6.51
C ALA A 84 -5.96 -11.65 7.44
N PRO A 85 -5.93 -10.41 6.92
CA PRO A 85 -5.77 -9.21 7.76
C PRO A 85 -6.80 -9.05 8.88
N HIS A 86 -8.05 -9.50 8.67
CA HIS A 86 -9.08 -9.43 9.70
C HIS A 86 -8.77 -10.35 10.89
N ILE A 87 -8.26 -11.56 10.63
CA ILE A 87 -7.83 -12.52 11.66
C ILE A 87 -6.56 -12.01 12.35
N ALA A 88 -5.60 -11.52 11.58
CA ALA A 88 -4.36 -10.96 12.13
C ALA A 88 -4.66 -9.78 13.07
N ALA A 89 -5.59 -8.91 12.70
CA ALA A 89 -6.01 -7.77 13.52
C ALA A 89 -6.67 -8.21 14.83
N GLU A 90 -7.57 -9.18 14.77
CA GLU A 90 -8.20 -9.76 15.96
C GLU A 90 -7.16 -10.35 16.93
N GLN A 91 -6.20 -11.13 16.41
CA GLN A 91 -5.13 -11.73 17.22
C GLN A 91 -4.27 -10.70 17.96
N VAL A 92 -4.02 -9.53 17.35
CA VAL A 92 -3.23 -8.45 17.96
C VAL A 92 -4.10 -7.40 18.67
N GLY A 93 -5.39 -7.67 18.87
CA GLY A 93 -6.32 -6.76 19.56
C GLY A 93 -6.57 -5.43 18.83
N LYS A 94 -6.38 -5.38 17.51
CA LYS A 94 -6.61 -4.19 16.68
C LYS A 94 -7.96 -4.28 15.98
N ARG A 95 -8.64 -3.13 15.86
CA ARG A 95 -9.83 -2.98 15.00
C ARG A 95 -9.48 -2.25 13.72
N ILE A 96 -9.84 -2.83 12.58
CA ILE A 96 -9.71 -2.21 11.26
C ILE A 96 -11.08 -1.65 10.87
N SER A 97 -11.13 -0.41 10.39
CA SER A 97 -12.34 0.16 9.79
C SER A 97 -12.03 0.82 8.46
N ALA A 98 -12.96 0.71 7.50
CA ALA A 98 -12.84 1.37 6.20
C ALA A 98 -12.68 2.90 6.36
N ALA A 99 -13.38 3.50 7.32
CA ALA A 99 -13.26 4.93 7.61
C ALA A 99 -11.85 5.33 8.08
N HIS A 100 -11.20 4.51 8.92
CA HIS A 100 -9.82 4.77 9.35
C HIS A 100 -8.87 4.69 8.15
N VAL A 101 -9.00 3.64 7.34
CA VAL A 101 -8.17 3.46 6.14
C VAL A 101 -8.39 4.62 5.17
N TRP A 102 -9.65 5.00 4.92
CA TRP A 102 -9.97 6.10 4.02
C TRP A 102 -9.39 7.42 4.50
N ARG A 103 -9.46 7.74 5.81
CA ARG A 103 -8.87 8.97 6.35
C ARG A 103 -7.37 9.09 6.06
N VAL A 104 -6.62 8.00 6.21
CA VAL A 104 -5.19 7.98 5.90
C VAL A 104 -4.91 8.11 4.40
N VAL A 105 -5.82 7.62 3.55
CA VAL A 105 -5.72 7.79 2.09
C VAL A 105 -6.23 9.18 1.65
N ASP A 106 -7.10 9.84 2.40
CA ASP A 106 -7.71 11.11 1.98
C ASP A 106 -6.87 12.32 2.41
N GLU A 107 -6.37 12.31 3.66
CA GLU A 107 -5.61 13.43 4.26
C GLU A 107 -4.31 13.77 3.50
N TRP A 108 -3.79 12.85 2.70
CA TRP A 108 -2.47 12.96 2.07
C TRP A 108 -2.51 13.04 0.54
N TYR A 109 -3.59 12.60 -0.11
CA TYR A 109 -3.61 12.35 -1.57
C TYR A 109 -4.23 13.48 -2.38
N ILE A 110 -5.00 14.38 -1.76
CA ILE A 110 -5.68 15.50 -2.44
C ILE A 110 -4.71 16.63 -2.86
N LYS A 111 -3.43 16.56 -2.45
CA LYS A 111 -2.44 17.64 -2.68
C LYS A 111 -1.42 17.39 -3.81
N ILE A 112 -1.50 16.26 -4.51
CA ILE A 112 -0.56 15.89 -5.58
C ILE A 112 -1.21 16.10 -6.95
#